data_AF-A0A141RAZ2-F1
#
_entry.id   AF-A0A141RAZ2-F1
#
_cell.length_a   1.000
_cell.length_b   1.000
_cell.length_c   1.000
_cell.angle_alpha   90.00
_cell.angle_beta   90.00
_cell.angle_gamma   90.00
#
_symmetry.space_group_name_H-M   'P 1'
#
loop_
_entity.id
_entity.type
_entity.pdbx_description
1 polymer ?
#
loop_
_entity_poly.entity_id
_entity_poly.type
_entity_poly.pdbx_seq_one_letter_code
_entity_poly.pdbx_strand_id
1 'polypeptide(L)'
;IVQLVEMVVERFSPSLYASLGIFLPLIAVNCAIMGASLFMQQRITMDPSNPQAITGVGSAVVYALGSGIGWLLAIVGLAAIREKMAYSDVPAPLKGLGITFITVGLMAMAFMCFSGLKL
;
A
#
# COMPACT_ATOMS: atom_id res chain seq x y z
N ILE A 1 1.66 13.29 11.49
CA ILE A 1 1.83 13.44 10.03
C ILE A 1 0.51 13.32 9.26
N VAL A 2 -0.32 12.29 9.48
CA VAL A 2 -1.63 12.18 8.79
C VAL A 2 -2.53 13.40 8.99
N GLN A 3 -2.51 14.01 10.17
CA GLN A 3 -3.27 15.23 10.47
C GLN A 3 -2.78 16.45 9.66
N LEU A 4 -1.48 16.51 9.40
CA LEU A 4 -0.91 17.56 8.54
C LEU A 4 -1.34 17.33 7.09
N VAL A 5 -1.35 16.07 6.63
CA VAL A 5 -1.84 15.69 5.30
C VAL A 5 -3.32 16.02 5.15
N GLU A 6 -4.12 15.81 6.20
CA GLU A 6 -5.55 16.18 6.22
C GLU A 6 -5.74 17.69 6.00
N MET A 7 -5.04 18.53 6.76
CA MET A 7 -5.07 19.99 6.59
C MET A 7 -4.57 20.46 5.21
N VAL A 8 -3.60 19.76 4.63
CA VAL A 8 -3.08 20.06 3.27
C VAL A 8 -4.08 19.68 2.19
N VAL A 9 -4.71 18.50 2.30
CA VAL A 9 -5.70 17.99 1.34
C VAL A 9 -6.98 18.83 1.37
N GLU A 10 -7.43 19.27 2.54
CA GLU A 10 -8.57 20.19 2.67
C GLU A 10 -8.31 21.52 1.94
N ARG A 11 -7.05 22.00 1.97
CA ARG A 11 -6.67 23.27 1.34
C ARG A 11 -6.40 23.18 -0.16
N PHE A 12 -5.84 22.08 -0.66
CA PHE A 12 -5.47 21.94 -2.07
C PHE A 12 -6.51 21.19 -2.93
N SER A 13 -7.29 20.26 -2.36
CA SER A 13 -8.22 19.42 -3.13
C SER A 13 -9.49 19.08 -2.35
N PRO A 14 -10.48 20.00 -2.27
CA PRO A 14 -11.73 19.76 -1.54
C PRO A 14 -12.58 18.63 -2.16
N SER A 15 -12.46 18.37 -3.47
CA SER A 15 -13.16 17.26 -4.14
C SER A 15 -12.70 15.87 -3.68
N LEU A 16 -11.41 15.73 -3.33
CA LEU A 16 -10.83 14.49 -2.82
C LEU A 16 -11.22 14.28 -1.34
N TYR A 17 -11.28 15.37 -0.56
CA TYR A 17 -11.77 15.32 0.82
C TYR A 17 -13.25 14.89 0.90
N ALA A 18 -14.10 15.37 -0.02
CA ALA A 18 -15.50 14.96 -0.09
C ALA A 18 -15.69 13.46 -0.44
N SER A 19 -14.75 12.87 -1.18
CA SER A 19 -14.81 11.45 -1.59
C SER A 19 -14.09 10.50 -0.61
N LEU A 20 -13.09 11.00 0.12
CA LEU A 20 -12.15 10.21 0.92
C LEU A 20 -12.06 10.65 2.39
N GLY A 21 -12.97 11.52 2.86
CA GLY A 21 -12.87 12.21 4.16
C GLY A 21 -12.71 11.30 5.37
N ILE A 22 -13.48 10.20 5.46
CA ILE A 22 -13.36 9.24 6.57
C ILE A 22 -12.10 8.36 6.44
N PHE A 23 -11.59 8.18 5.23
CA PHE A 23 -10.43 7.32 4.98
C PHE A 23 -9.09 8.01 5.26
N LEU A 24 -9.05 9.35 5.26
CA LEU A 24 -7.82 10.12 5.51
C LEU A 24 -7.19 9.86 6.89
N PRO A 25 -7.96 9.86 8.00
CA PRO A 25 -7.45 9.45 9.31
C PRO A 25 -7.11 7.96 9.37
N LEU A 26 -7.84 7.12 8.63
CA LEU A 26 -7.62 5.66 8.57
C LEU A 26 -6.31 5.28 7.85
N ILE A 27 -5.70 6.18 7.08
CA ILE A 27 -4.37 5.96 6.50
C ILE A 27 -3.33 5.76 7.60
N ALA A 28 -3.47 6.43 8.76
CA ALA A 28 -2.51 6.35 9.86
C ALA A 28 -2.36 4.94 10.44
N VAL A 29 -3.46 4.19 10.44
CA VAL A 29 -3.56 2.83 10.96
C VAL A 29 -3.50 1.79 9.83
N ASN A 30 -3.08 2.19 8.63
CA ASN A 30 -2.94 1.27 7.52
C ASN A 30 -1.87 0.21 7.84
N CYS A 31 -2.23 -1.06 7.65
CA CYS A 31 -1.37 -2.19 7.96
C CYS A 31 -0.04 -2.17 7.19
N ALA A 32 -0.01 -1.65 5.96
CA ALA A 32 1.21 -1.56 5.18
C ALA A 32 2.17 -0.49 5.73
N ILE A 33 1.64 0.66 6.16
CA ILE A 33 2.43 1.76 6.72
C ILE A 33 2.98 1.37 8.10
N MET A 34 2.13 0.78 8.95
CA MET A 34 2.54 0.26 10.26
C MET A 34 3.54 -0.90 10.12
N GLY A 35 3.33 -1.81 9.16
CA GLY A 35 4.27 -2.89 8.89
C GLY A 35 5.62 -2.38 8.40
N ALA A 36 5.64 -1.42 7.48
CA ALA A 36 6.87 -0.83 6.96
C ALA A 36 7.71 -0.16 8.07
N SER A 37 7.08 0.57 9.00
CA SER A 37 7.79 1.21 10.12
C SER A 37 8.33 0.20 11.13
N LEU A 38 7.59 -0.87 11.44
CA LEU A 38 8.06 -1.94 12.32
C LEU A 38 9.22 -2.72 11.70
N PHE A 39 9.13 -3.08 10.43
CA PHE A 39 10.22 -3.75 9.72
C PHE A 39 11.45 -2.86 9.59
N MET A 40 11.27 -1.55 9.44
CA MET A 40 12.38 -0.60 9.43
C MET A 40 13.16 -0.64 10.75
N GLN A 41 12.47 -0.63 11.91
CA GLN A 41 13.15 -0.76 13.21
C GLN A 41 13.83 -2.13 13.38
N GLN A 42 13.17 -3.21 12.99
CA GLN A 42 13.77 -4.55 13.06
C GLN A 42 15.06 -4.65 12.22
N ARG A 43 15.08 -4.07 11.02
CA ARG A 43 16.24 -4.07 10.11
C ARG A 43 17.39 -3.16 10.57
N ILE A 44 17.12 -2.15 11.41
CA ILE A 44 18.15 -1.30 12.03
C ILE A 44 18.83 -2.05 13.20
N THR A 45 18.09 -2.88 13.94
CA THR A 45 18.61 -3.67 15.07
C THR A 45 19.30 -4.99 14.63
N MET A 46 19.33 -5.30 13.32
CA MET A 46 20.00 -6.49 12.79
C MET A 46 21.52 -6.31 12.71
N ASP A 47 22.25 -7.43 12.78
CA ASP A 47 23.71 -7.48 12.79
C ASP A 47 24.33 -6.75 11.57
N PRO A 48 25.42 -5.96 11.74
CA PRO A 48 26.03 -5.17 10.66
C PRO A 48 26.63 -6.00 9.52
N SER A 49 26.76 -7.32 9.68
CA SER A 49 27.29 -8.23 8.65
C SER A 49 26.29 -8.60 7.54
N ASN A 50 25.02 -8.20 7.64
CA ASN A 50 23.98 -8.54 6.66
C ASN A 50 23.77 -7.39 5.65
N PRO A 51 23.77 -7.62 4.32
CA PRO A 51 23.61 -6.57 3.30
C PRO A 51 22.31 -5.75 3.38
N GLN A 52 21.33 -6.21 4.17
CA GLN A 52 20.04 -5.56 4.38
C GLN A 52 19.93 -4.78 5.69
N ALA A 53 21.02 -4.67 6.46
CA ALA A 53 21.04 -3.83 7.66
C ALA A 53 21.02 -2.35 7.27
N ILE A 54 20.07 -1.60 7.86
CA ILE A 54 19.91 -0.17 7.58
C ILE A 54 20.90 0.59 8.48
N THR A 55 22.13 0.77 8.01
CA THR A 55 23.20 1.42 8.77
C THR A 55 23.25 2.95 8.60
N GLY A 56 22.44 3.54 7.70
CA GLY A 56 22.45 4.98 7.43
C GLY A 56 21.12 5.57 6.95
N VAL A 57 21.00 6.90 6.99
CA VAL A 57 19.79 7.65 6.57
C VAL A 57 19.46 7.44 5.09
N GLY A 58 20.47 7.24 4.24
CA GLY A 58 20.27 6.98 2.81
C GLY A 58 19.53 5.67 2.52
N SER A 59 19.92 4.56 3.16
CA SER A 59 19.25 3.26 2.98
C SER A 59 17.85 3.24 3.60
N ALA A 60 17.65 3.98 4.71
CA ALA A 60 16.35 4.22 5.30
C ALA A 60 15.37 4.91 4.34
N VAL A 61 15.80 5.98 3.65
CA VAL A 61 14.97 6.69 2.67
C VAL A 61 14.64 5.81 1.46
N VAL A 62 15.62 5.04 0.96
CA VAL A 62 15.39 4.13 -0.17
C VAL A 62 14.41 3.01 0.21
N TYR A 63 14.50 2.46 1.43
CA TYR A 63 13.54 1.47 1.92
C TYR A 63 12.12 2.05 2.06
N ALA A 64 12.01 3.26 2.63
CA ALA A 64 10.73 3.96 2.74
C ALA A 64 10.10 4.23 1.37
N LEU A 65 10.89 4.73 0.41
CA LEU A 65 10.42 4.97 -0.96
C LEU A 65 10.05 3.67 -1.69
N GLY A 66 10.88 2.62 -1.57
CA GLY A 66 10.62 1.33 -2.20
C GLY A 66 9.33 0.67 -1.67
N SER A 67 9.12 0.69 -0.35
CA SER A 67 7.89 0.17 0.27
C SER A 67 6.65 0.99 -0.13
N GLY A 68 6.78 2.31 -0.22
CA GLY A 68 5.70 3.19 -0.68
C GLY A 68 5.34 2.97 -2.16
N ILE A 69 6.34 2.85 -3.04
CA ILE A 69 6.12 2.58 -4.47
C ILE A 69 5.48 1.19 -4.67
N GLY A 70 5.92 0.17 -3.93
CA GLY A 70 5.32 -1.16 -3.99
C GLY A 70 3.84 -1.16 -3.62
N TRP A 71 3.48 -0.43 -2.56
CA TRP A 71 2.08 -0.27 -2.15
C TRP A 71 1.25 0.52 -3.18
N LEU A 72 1.81 1.58 -3.76
CA LEU A 72 1.17 2.34 -4.83
C LEU A 72 0.87 1.45 -6.04
N LEU A 73 1.85 0.64 -6.46
CA LEU A 73 1.69 -0.27 -7.60
C LEU A 73 0.57 -1.28 -7.34
N ALA A 74 0.48 -1.83 -6.13
CA ALA A 74 -0.57 -2.75 -5.74
C ALA A 74 -1.97 -2.11 -5.79
N ILE A 75 -2.14 -0.89 -5.27
CA ILE A 75 -3.44 -0.20 -5.29
C ILE A 75 -3.84 0.23 -6.71
N VAL A 76 -2.89 0.72 -7.51
CA VAL A 76 -3.17 1.10 -8.90
C VAL A 76 -3.57 -0.13 -9.72
N GLY A 77 -2.89 -1.27 -9.53
CA GLY A 77 -3.27 -2.54 -10.16
C GLY A 77 -4.69 -2.98 -9.79
N LEU A 78 -5.03 -2.90 -8.50
CA LEU A 78 -6.38 -3.19 -8.02
C LEU A 78 -7.42 -2.25 -8.64
N ALA A 79 -7.13 -0.94 -8.70
CA ALA A 79 -8.02 0.05 -9.33
C ALA A 79 -8.27 -0.27 -10.80
N ALA A 80 -7.23 -0.61 -11.57
CA ALA A 80 -7.34 -0.98 -12.98
C ALA A 80 -8.19 -2.26 -13.18
N ILE A 81 -8.00 -3.27 -12.32
CA ILE A 81 -8.81 -4.50 -12.36
C ILE A 81 -10.27 -4.18 -12.05
N ARG A 82 -10.55 -3.33 -11.06
CA ARG A 82 -11.91 -2.92 -10.68
C ARG A 82 -12.60 -2.13 -11.78
N GLU A 83 -11.90 -1.23 -12.46
CA GLU A 83 -12.42 -0.48 -13.60
C GLU A 83 -12.79 -1.42 -14.74
N LYS A 84 -11.89 -2.35 -15.10
CA LYS A 84 -12.16 -3.34 -16.16
C LYS A 84 -13.33 -4.28 -15.82
N MET A 85 -13.49 -4.61 -14.55
CA MET A 85 -14.56 -5.48 -14.06
C MET A 85 -15.92 -4.78 -14.01
N ALA A 86 -15.96 -3.44 -13.91
CA ALA A 86 -17.22 -2.68 -14.00
C ALA A 86 -17.91 -2.84 -15.37
N TYR A 87 -17.14 -3.14 -16.42
CA TYR A 87 -17.63 -3.44 -17.77
C TYR A 87 -17.96 -4.93 -17.98
N SER A 88 -17.81 -5.79 -16.97
CA SER A 88 -18.07 -7.23 -17.06
C SER A 88 -19.34 -7.63 -16.30
N ASP A 89 -20.02 -8.68 -16.77
CA ASP A 89 -21.22 -9.23 -16.13
C ASP A 89 -20.88 -10.02 -14.86
N VAL A 90 -20.71 -9.29 -13.76
CA VAL A 90 -20.51 -9.88 -12.43
C VAL A 90 -21.86 -10.35 -11.85
N PRO A 91 -21.96 -11.53 -11.21
CA PRO A 91 -23.19 -11.98 -10.55
C PRO A 91 -23.67 -10.96 -9.50
N ALA A 92 -24.96 -10.63 -9.52
CA ALA A 92 -25.58 -9.63 -8.63
C ALA A 92 -25.20 -9.74 -7.13
N PRO A 93 -25.11 -10.92 -6.49
CA PRO A 93 -24.76 -11.00 -5.07
C PRO A 93 -23.26 -10.80 -4.77
N LEU A 94 -22.38 -10.80 -5.78
CA LEU A 94 -20.93 -10.64 -5.62
C LEU A 94 -20.42 -9.27 -6.08
N LYS A 95 -21.30 -8.41 -6.61
CA LYS A 95 -20.94 -7.06 -7.06
C LYS A 95 -20.43 -6.21 -5.89
N GLY A 96 -19.31 -5.53 -6.10
CA GLY A 96 -18.68 -4.66 -5.11
C GLY A 96 -17.64 -5.39 -4.26
N LEU A 97 -17.96 -5.64 -2.98
CA LEU A 97 -16.97 -6.11 -2.00
C LEU A 97 -16.54 -7.56 -2.23
N GLY A 98 -17.48 -8.46 -2.52
CA GLY A 98 -17.21 -9.89 -2.69
C GLY A 98 -16.19 -10.18 -3.80
N ILE A 99 -16.39 -9.62 -4.99
CA ILE A 99 -15.44 -9.81 -6.08
C ILE A 99 -14.11 -9.07 -5.87
N THR A 100 -14.12 -7.97 -5.11
CA THR A 100 -12.87 -7.28 -4.74
C THR A 100 -12.01 -8.19 -3.85
N PHE A 101 -12.58 -8.94 -2.91
CA PHE A 101 -11.81 -9.90 -2.11
C PHE A 101 -11.22 -11.04 -2.95
N ILE A 102 -11.99 -11.58 -3.91
CA ILE A 102 -11.51 -12.64 -4.80
C ILE A 102 -10.35 -12.14 -5.67
N THR A 103 -10.49 -10.95 -6.26
CA THR A 103 -9.44 -10.35 -7.10
C THR A 103 -8.18 -10.02 -6.32
N VAL A 104 -8.30 -9.52 -5.08
CA VAL A 104 -7.14 -9.33 -4.18
C VAL A 104 -6.45 -10.66 -3.89
N GLY A 105 -7.20 -11.74 -3.64
CA GLY A 105 -6.64 -13.08 -3.44
C GLY A 105 -5.87 -13.60 -4.66
N LEU A 106 -6.43 -13.44 -5.86
CA LEU A 106 -5.75 -13.77 -7.12
C LEU A 106 -4.49 -12.91 -7.33
N MET A 107 -4.57 -11.62 -7.01
CA MET A 107 -3.44 -10.69 -7.09
C MET A 107 -2.32 -11.08 -6.11
N ALA A 108 -2.65 -11.53 -4.90
CA ALA A 108 -1.68 -12.03 -3.94
C ALA A 108 -0.92 -13.26 -4.45
N MET A 109 -1.62 -14.21 -5.10
CA MET A 109 -0.96 -15.36 -5.74
C MET A 109 -0.02 -14.94 -6.87
N ALA A 110 -0.40 -13.94 -7.67
CA ALA A 110 0.48 -13.38 -8.69
C ALA A 110 1.74 -12.73 -8.09
N PHE A 111 1.61 -12.01 -6.97
CA PHE A 111 2.75 -11.41 -6.28
C PHE A 111 3.64 -12.45 -5.59
N MET A 112 3.14 -13.62 -5.19
CA MET A 112 3.96 -14.70 -4.66
C MET A 112 5.01 -15.20 -5.66
N CYS A 113 4.82 -15.02 -6.97
CA CYS A 113 5.85 -15.34 -7.97
C CYS A 113 7.16 -14.56 -7.74
N PHE A 114 7.11 -13.37 -7.12
CA PHE A 114 8.31 -12.58 -6.80
C PHE A 114 8.98 -12.99 -5.49
N SER A 115 8.37 -13.85 -4.67
CA SER A 115 8.94 -14.29 -3.38
C SER A 115 10.22 -15.11 -3.49
N GLY A 116 10.51 -15.66 -4.68
CA GLY A 116 11.73 -16.43 -4.96
C GLY A 116 12.94 -15.58 -5.42
N LEU A 117 12.77 -14.27 -5.66
CA LEU A 117 13.87 -13.40 -6.05
C LEU A 117 14.72 -13.04 -4.82
N LYS A 118 15.90 -13.67 -4.72
CA LYS A 118 16.96 -13.25 -3.80
C LYS A 118 17.87 -12.27 -4.56
N LEU A 119 17.81 -10.99 -4.21
CA LEU A 119 18.90 -10.03 -4.47
C LEU A 119 19.83 -10.00 -3.27
#